data_AF-A0A962IXK5-F1
#
_entry.id   AF-A0A962IXK5-F1
#
_cell.length_a   1.000
_cell.length_b   1.000
_cell.length_c   1.000
_cell.angle_alpha   90.00
_cell.angle_beta   90.00
_cell.angle_gamma   90.00
#
_symmetry.space_group_name_H-M   'P 1'
#
loop_
_entity.id
_entity.type
_entity.pdbx_description
1 polymer ?
#
loop_
_entity_poly.entity_id
_entity_poly.type
_entity_poly.pdbx_seq_one_letter_code
_entity_poly.pdbx_strand_id
1 'polypeptide(L)'
;MVDPKMLELSVYEGIPHLLAPVVTDMSEASNALRWCVAEMERRYKLMAAVGVRNLAGYNRKVKKAKEEGQPLADPLFRPDALIPGQKAPELEPMPFIVIVIDEFADMMMIVGKKVEELIARLAQKARAAGVHLILATQRPSVDVITGLIKANIPTRIAFQVSSKIDSRTILDQGGAEQLLGHGDMLYLPPGKAIPERVHGAFIDDHE
;
A
#
# COMPACT_ATOMS: atom_id res chain seq x y z
N MET A 1 9.11 1.07 2.80
CA MET A 1 8.67 0.21 3.93
C MET A 1 8.68 1.07 5.18
N VAL A 2 7.79 0.81 6.15
CA VAL A 2 7.72 1.55 7.42
C VAL A 2 7.89 0.56 8.57
N ASP A 3 8.95 0.76 9.35
CA ASP A 3 9.33 -0.09 10.49
C ASP A 3 9.72 0.79 11.69
N PRO A 4 8.76 1.12 12.57
CA PRO A 4 9.02 1.93 13.77
C PRO A 4 10.06 1.33 14.71
N LYS A 5 10.24 0.00 14.70
CA LYS A 5 11.05 -0.72 15.68
C LYS A 5 12.44 -1.06 15.15
N MET A 6 12.65 -0.95 13.83
CA MET A 6 13.89 -1.29 13.14
C MET A 6 14.28 -2.77 13.24
N LEU A 7 13.30 -3.66 13.41
CA LEU A 7 13.54 -5.08 13.64
C LEU A 7 13.17 -5.92 12.42
N GLU A 8 11.97 -5.74 11.88
CA GLU A 8 11.39 -6.70 10.95
C GLU A 8 11.70 -6.35 9.48
N LEU A 9 11.69 -5.06 9.12
CA LEU A 9 11.86 -4.65 7.71
C LEU A 9 13.24 -4.05 7.42
N SER A 10 14.05 -3.81 8.45
CA SER A 10 15.40 -3.24 8.30
C SER A 10 16.33 -4.14 7.46
N VAL A 11 16.09 -5.45 7.43
CA VAL A 11 16.81 -6.42 6.58
C VAL A 11 16.67 -6.13 5.08
N TYR A 12 15.60 -5.44 4.66
CA TYR A 12 15.36 -5.08 3.27
C TYR A 12 16.03 -3.76 2.86
N GLU A 13 16.77 -3.09 3.74
CA GLU A 13 17.45 -1.85 3.41
C GLU A 13 18.39 -2.00 2.19
N GLY A 14 18.35 -1.03 1.28
CA GLY A 14 19.21 -1.02 0.09
C GLY A 14 18.76 -1.88 -1.10
N ILE A 15 17.66 -2.65 -1.01
CA ILE A 15 17.15 -3.35 -2.21
C ILE A 15 16.73 -2.34 -3.30
N PRO A 16 16.91 -2.65 -4.60
CA PRO A 16 16.65 -1.69 -5.69
C PRO A 16 15.17 -1.33 -5.87
N HIS A 17 14.27 -2.03 -5.19
CA HIS A 17 12.83 -1.81 -5.23
C HIS A 17 12.36 -0.71 -4.26
N LEU A 18 13.18 -0.34 -3.28
CA LEU A 18 12.84 0.69 -2.32
C LEU A 18 12.82 2.07 -3.00
N LEU A 19 11.68 2.76 -2.89
CA LEU A 19 11.55 4.15 -3.35
C LEU A 19 12.20 5.16 -2.40
N ALA A 20 12.42 4.76 -1.16
CA ALA A 20 13.08 5.49 -0.09
C ALA A 20 13.63 4.45 0.91
N PRO A 21 14.61 4.83 1.75
CA PRO A 21 15.07 3.99 2.87
C PRO A 21 13.90 3.50 3.73
N VAL A 22 14.13 2.43 4.49
CA VAL A 22 13.16 1.94 5.47
C VAL A 22 12.87 3.07 6.47
N VAL A 23 11.61 3.48 6.53
CA VAL A 23 11.20 4.65 7.30
C VAL A 23 10.96 4.24 8.75
N THR A 24 11.71 4.84 9.66
CA THR A 24 11.67 4.54 11.10
C THR A 24 11.00 5.65 11.89
N ASP A 25 11.10 6.90 11.42
CA ASP A 25 10.41 8.04 12.02
C ASP A 25 8.93 8.12 11.60
N MET A 26 8.03 8.30 12.57
CA MET A 26 6.59 8.31 12.31
C MET A 26 6.11 9.57 11.59
N SER A 27 6.81 10.70 11.73
CA SER A 27 6.49 11.92 11.00
C SER A 27 6.88 11.78 9.53
N GLU A 28 8.04 11.18 9.26
CA GLU A 28 8.46 10.79 7.91
C GLU A 28 7.51 9.77 7.27
N ALA A 29 7.05 8.78 8.04
CA ALA A 29 6.06 7.82 7.55
C ALA A 29 4.73 8.51 7.15
N SER A 30 4.30 9.53 7.90
CA SER A 30 3.15 10.37 7.53
C SER A 30 3.40 11.11 6.20
N ASN A 31 4.61 11.63 5.99
CA ASN A 31 4.99 12.30 4.74
C ASN A 31 5.06 11.33 3.56
N ALA A 32 5.56 10.11 3.76
CA ALA A 32 5.57 9.07 2.74
C ALA A 32 4.14 8.70 2.29
N LEU A 33 3.18 8.59 3.23
CA LEU A 33 1.77 8.38 2.90
C LEU A 33 1.17 9.57 2.11
N ARG A 34 1.50 10.82 2.48
CA ARG A 34 1.08 12.00 1.70
C ARG A 34 1.63 11.99 0.29
N TRP A 35 2.90 11.62 0.13
CA TRP A 35 3.52 11.47 -1.18
C TRP A 35 2.81 10.39 -2.00
N CYS A 36 2.48 9.24 -1.41
CA CYS A 36 1.74 8.17 -2.08
C CYS A 36 0.37 8.65 -2.56
N VAL A 37 -0.32 9.49 -1.79
CA VAL A 37 -1.58 10.12 -2.20
C VAL A 37 -1.38 11.06 -3.38
N ALA A 38 -0.33 11.89 -3.35
CA ALA A 38 0.00 12.80 -4.45
C ALA A 38 0.38 12.04 -5.73
N GLU A 39 1.17 10.97 -5.62
CA GLU A 39 1.56 10.11 -6.74
C GLU A 39 0.34 9.36 -7.31
N MET A 40 -0.56 8.86 -6.46
CA MET A 40 -1.84 8.30 -6.90
C MET A 40 -2.64 9.31 -7.74
N GLU A 41 -2.74 10.57 -7.30
CA GLU A 41 -3.43 11.62 -8.06
C GLU A 41 -2.73 11.97 -9.38
N ARG A 42 -1.39 12.05 -9.38
CA ARG A 42 -0.60 12.25 -10.59
C ARG A 42 -0.86 11.13 -11.60
N ARG A 43 -0.84 9.87 -11.17
CA ARG A 43 -1.15 8.70 -12.00
C ARG A 43 -2.56 8.78 -12.57
N TYR A 44 -3.55 9.20 -11.79
CA TYR A 44 -4.90 9.41 -12.30
C TYR A 44 -4.97 10.46 -13.41
N LYS A 45 -4.28 11.59 -13.26
CA LYS A 45 -4.21 12.63 -14.30
C LYS A 45 -3.55 12.11 -15.58
N LEU A 46 -2.45 11.36 -15.45
CA LEU A 46 -1.76 10.72 -16.59
C LEU A 46 -2.67 9.71 -17.29
N MET A 47 -3.31 8.82 -16.53
CA MET A 47 -4.23 7.82 -17.07
C MET A 47 -5.41 8.47 -17.80
N ALA A 48 -5.98 9.54 -17.25
CA ALA A 48 -7.05 10.30 -17.89
C ALA A 48 -6.60 10.94 -19.21
N ALA A 49 -5.44 11.61 -19.21
CA ALA A 49 -4.88 12.26 -20.41
C ALA A 49 -4.52 11.25 -21.52
N VAL A 50 -4.03 10.07 -21.13
CA VAL A 50 -3.71 8.96 -22.05
C VAL A 50 -4.97 8.17 -22.45
N GLY A 51 -6.12 8.38 -21.80
CA GLY A 51 -7.39 7.71 -22.13
C GLY A 51 -7.46 6.24 -21.69
N VAL A 52 -6.90 5.92 -20.52
CA VAL A 52 -6.87 4.56 -19.94
C VAL A 52 -7.48 4.55 -18.54
N ARG A 53 -7.99 3.38 -18.12
CA ARG A 53 -8.74 3.24 -16.84
C ARG A 53 -7.89 2.77 -15.66
N ASN A 54 -6.70 2.21 -15.90
CA ASN A 54 -5.84 1.66 -14.86
C ASN A 54 -4.37 1.61 -15.30
N LEU A 55 -3.48 1.37 -14.33
CA LEU A 55 -2.03 1.31 -14.51
C LEU A 55 -1.60 0.28 -15.57
N ALA A 56 -2.23 -0.89 -15.60
CA ALA A 56 -1.94 -1.92 -16.60
C ALA A 56 -2.29 -1.46 -18.03
N GLY A 57 -3.41 -0.74 -18.19
CA GLY A 57 -3.79 -0.09 -19.45
C GLY A 57 -2.78 0.99 -19.86
N TYR A 58 -2.35 1.82 -18.91
CA TYR A 58 -1.31 2.83 -19.13
C TYR A 58 -0.01 2.17 -19.60
N ASN A 59 0.51 1.18 -18.87
CA ASN A 59 1.78 0.51 -19.19
C ASN A 59 1.73 -0.16 -20.58
N ARG A 60 0.62 -0.83 -20.94
CA ARG A 60 0.45 -1.42 -22.27
C ARG A 60 0.51 -0.36 -23.38
N LYS A 61 -0.16 0.78 -23.19
CA LYS A 61 -0.21 1.84 -24.19
C LYS A 61 1.15 2.53 -24.37
N VAL A 62 1.85 2.82 -23.28
CA VAL A 62 3.22 3.38 -23.32
C VAL A 62 4.20 2.41 -23.98
N LYS A 63 4.19 1.14 -23.59
CA LYS A 63 5.09 0.12 -24.16
C LYS A 63 4.87 -0.06 -25.66
N LYS A 64 3.62 -0.18 -26.10
CA LYS A 64 3.27 -0.29 -27.52
C LYS A 64 3.77 0.92 -28.34
N ALA A 65 3.55 2.13 -27.83
CA ALA A 65 3.98 3.36 -28.49
C ALA A 65 5.51 3.42 -28.67
N LYS A 66 6.27 2.94 -27.69
CA LYS A 66 7.73 2.80 -27.79
C LYS A 66 8.17 1.75 -28.81
N GLU A 67 7.53 0.59 -28.82
CA GLU A 67 7.81 -0.49 -29.80
C GLU A 67 7.52 -0.06 -31.24
N GLU A 68 6.52 0.81 -31.44
CA GLU A 68 6.17 1.41 -32.73
C GLU A 68 7.07 2.61 -33.12
N GLY A 69 8.06 2.97 -32.29
CA GLY A 69 8.96 4.10 -32.53
C GLY A 69 8.29 5.48 -32.37
N GLN A 70 7.14 5.55 -31.71
CA GLN A 70 6.35 6.76 -31.48
C GLN A 70 6.10 6.97 -29.98
N PRO A 71 7.14 7.24 -29.17
CA PRO A 71 6.99 7.39 -27.73
C PRO A 71 6.02 8.53 -27.37
N LEU A 72 5.17 8.29 -26.37
CA LEU A 72 4.20 9.28 -25.89
C LEU A 72 4.92 10.31 -25.02
N ALA A 73 4.72 11.60 -25.28
CA ALA A 73 5.20 12.67 -24.42
C ALA A 73 4.29 12.86 -23.19
N ASP A 74 4.85 13.33 -22.08
CA ASP A 74 4.09 13.61 -20.85
C ASP A 74 3.07 14.75 -21.08
N PRO A 75 1.76 14.46 -21.04
CA PRO A 75 0.72 15.47 -21.30
C PRO A 75 0.52 16.45 -20.13
N LEU A 76 1.10 16.17 -18.96
CA LEU A 76 1.04 17.04 -17.79
C LEU A 76 2.24 17.99 -17.71
N PHE A 77 3.23 17.81 -18.59
CA PHE A 77 4.40 18.67 -18.65
C PHE A 77 3.99 20.12 -18.93
N ARG A 78 4.49 21.04 -18.09
CA ARG A 78 4.35 22.48 -18.28
C ARG A 78 5.76 23.07 -18.41
N PRO A 79 6.14 23.60 -19.58
CA PRO A 79 7.46 24.19 -19.75
C PRO A 79 7.62 25.39 -18.84
N ASP A 80 8.80 25.54 -18.25
CA ASP A 80 9.18 26.75 -17.52
C ASP A 80 9.38 27.89 -18.52
N ALA A 81 8.66 28.99 -18.32
CA ALA A 81 8.76 30.18 -19.17
C ALA A 81 10.17 30.80 -19.16
N LEU A 82 10.96 30.55 -18.12
CA LEU A 82 12.32 31.06 -17.97
C LEU A 82 13.37 30.22 -18.71
N ILE A 83 13.01 29.01 -19.16
CA ILE A 83 13.96 28.08 -19.79
C ILE A 83 13.44 27.72 -21.20
N PRO A 84 13.91 28.42 -22.25
CA PRO A 84 13.52 28.14 -23.62
C PRO A 84 13.92 26.73 -24.07
N GLY A 85 13.11 26.13 -24.94
CA GLY A 85 13.45 24.87 -25.63
C GLY A 85 13.23 23.60 -24.82
N GLN A 86 12.61 23.67 -23.64
CA GLN A 86 12.21 22.46 -22.92
C GLN A 86 11.21 21.63 -23.73
N LYS A 87 11.48 20.33 -23.82
CA LYS A 87 10.57 19.35 -24.42
C LYS A 87 9.94 18.52 -23.32
N ALA A 88 8.68 18.14 -23.51
CA ALA A 88 8.03 17.22 -22.62
C ALA A 88 8.81 15.89 -22.60
N PRO A 89 9.09 15.32 -21.41
CA PRO A 89 9.76 14.04 -21.30
C PRO A 89 8.88 12.94 -21.89
N GLU A 90 9.51 11.87 -22.39
CA GLU A 90 8.79 10.68 -22.82
C GLU A 90 8.21 9.94 -21.61
N LEU A 91 7.01 9.40 -21.78
CA LEU A 91 6.36 8.59 -20.78
C LEU A 91 7.04 7.22 -20.68
N GLU A 92 7.26 6.79 -19.44
CA GLU A 92 7.74 5.45 -19.10
C GLU A 92 6.61 4.61 -18.49
N PRO A 93 6.68 3.26 -18.63
CA PRO A 93 5.86 2.36 -17.83
C PRO A 93 6.10 2.64 -16.34
N MET A 94 5.02 2.69 -15.57
CA MET A 94 5.07 2.98 -14.14
C MET A 94 4.99 1.67 -13.33
N PRO A 95 5.79 1.52 -12.26
CA PRO A 95 5.75 0.33 -11.42
C PRO A 95 4.49 0.34 -10.53
N PHE A 96 4.07 -0.84 -10.09
CA PHE A 96 3.18 -0.93 -8.94
C PHE A 96 3.91 -0.45 -7.69
N ILE A 97 3.20 0.26 -6.81
CA ILE A 97 3.74 0.70 -5.52
C ILE A 97 3.05 -0.11 -4.44
N VAL A 98 3.84 -0.76 -3.59
CA VAL A 98 3.36 -1.48 -2.40
C VAL A 98 3.89 -0.76 -1.16
N ILE A 99 2.95 -0.29 -0.33
CA ILE A 99 3.23 0.35 0.94
C ILE A 99 3.07 -0.71 2.02
N VAL A 100 4.16 -1.04 2.71
CA VAL A 100 4.17 -2.02 3.81
C VAL A 100 4.46 -1.27 5.11
N ILE A 101 3.58 -1.44 6.09
CA ILE A 101 3.70 -0.87 7.43
C ILE A 101 3.60 -2.02 8.43
N ASP A 102 4.70 -2.31 9.12
CA ASP A 102 4.81 -3.47 10.02
C ASP A 102 3.97 -3.34 11.30
N GLU A 103 3.97 -2.15 11.91
CA GLU A 103 3.18 -1.86 13.10
C GLU A 103 2.47 -0.51 12.95
N PHE A 104 1.38 -0.49 12.20
CA PHE A 104 0.68 0.77 11.90
C PHE A 104 0.01 1.40 13.13
N ALA A 105 -0.18 0.64 14.22
CA ALA A 105 -0.71 1.19 15.47
C ALA A 105 0.23 2.24 16.09
N ASP A 106 1.55 2.11 15.92
CA ASP A 106 2.49 3.13 16.41
C ASP A 106 2.26 4.48 15.71
N MET A 107 2.00 4.44 14.40
CA MET A 107 1.64 5.64 13.63
C MET A 107 0.32 6.24 14.11
N MET A 108 -0.68 5.40 14.39
CA MET A 108 -1.98 5.85 14.90
C MET A 108 -1.86 6.49 16.28
N MET A 109 -0.96 6.02 17.14
CA MET A 109 -0.75 6.58 18.48
C MET A 109 0.04 7.89 18.46
N ILE A 110 1.05 7.99 17.59
CA ILE A 110 1.95 9.16 17.54
C ILE A 110 1.38 10.29 16.69
N VAL A 111 0.88 9.97 15.49
CA VAL A 111 0.41 10.98 14.52
C VAL A 111 -1.11 11.14 14.56
N GLY A 112 -1.84 10.10 14.97
CA GLY A 112 -3.29 10.16 15.16
C GLY A 112 -4.10 10.16 13.86
N LYS A 113 -5.25 10.83 13.93
CA LYS A 113 -6.31 10.85 12.91
C LYS A 113 -5.82 11.20 11.49
N LYS A 114 -4.75 12.00 11.36
CA LYS A 114 -4.19 12.35 10.04
C LYS A 114 -3.69 11.12 9.28
N VAL A 115 -3.13 10.12 9.96
CA VAL A 115 -2.68 8.87 9.31
C VAL A 115 -3.88 8.04 8.87
N GLU A 116 -4.90 7.93 9.72
CA GLU A 116 -6.15 7.24 9.41
C GLU A 116 -6.80 7.78 8.12
N GLU A 117 -6.89 9.10 7.99
CA GLU A 117 -7.44 9.77 6.80
C GLU A 117 -6.62 9.49 5.54
N LEU A 118 -5.28 9.44 5.64
CA LEU A 118 -4.40 9.12 4.51
C LEU A 118 -4.55 7.66 4.08
N ILE A 119 -4.58 6.73 5.04
CA ILE A 119 -4.78 5.31 4.78
C ILE A 119 -6.14 5.08 4.11
N ALA A 120 -7.21 5.66 4.66
CA ALA A 120 -8.55 5.54 4.08
C ALA A 120 -8.61 6.12 2.66
N ARG A 121 -8.01 7.30 2.43
CA ARG A 121 -7.97 7.92 1.10
C ARG A 121 -7.23 7.06 0.08
N LEU A 122 -6.12 6.45 0.46
CA LEU A 122 -5.40 5.52 -0.41
C LEU A 122 -6.25 4.28 -0.66
N ALA A 123 -6.73 3.60 0.38
CA ALA A 123 -7.51 2.38 0.24
C ALA A 123 -8.76 2.55 -0.66
N GLN A 124 -9.39 3.73 -0.64
CA GLN A 124 -10.55 4.05 -1.50
C GLN A 124 -10.23 4.17 -2.99
N LYS A 125 -9.07 4.72 -3.36
CA LYS A 125 -8.80 5.19 -4.74
C LYS A 125 -7.54 4.59 -5.37
N ALA A 126 -6.65 3.99 -4.58
CA ALA A 126 -5.32 3.59 -5.05
C ALA A 126 -5.32 2.43 -6.07
N ARG A 127 -6.36 1.58 -6.07
CA ARG A 127 -6.41 0.34 -6.88
C ARG A 127 -6.13 0.56 -8.36
N ALA A 128 -6.80 1.53 -8.99
CA ALA A 128 -6.63 1.77 -10.43
C ALA A 128 -5.27 2.39 -10.76
N ALA A 129 -4.72 3.19 -9.83
CA ALA A 129 -3.39 3.80 -9.93
C ALA A 129 -2.25 2.80 -9.65
N GLY A 130 -2.57 1.56 -9.25
CA GLY A 130 -1.60 0.51 -8.92
C GLY A 130 -0.78 0.83 -7.68
N VAL A 131 -1.41 1.47 -6.70
CA VAL A 131 -0.86 1.67 -5.35
C VAL A 131 -1.61 0.71 -4.40
N HIS A 132 -0.89 -0.02 -3.57
CA HIS A 132 -1.43 -1.06 -2.69
C HIS A 132 -0.89 -0.90 -1.28
N LEU A 133 -1.70 -1.23 -0.27
CA LEU A 133 -1.30 -1.17 1.13
C LEU A 133 -1.30 -2.56 1.77
N ILE A 134 -0.29 -2.80 2.59
CA ILE A 134 -0.18 -3.89 3.56
C ILE A 134 0.02 -3.23 4.92
N LEU A 135 -0.96 -3.41 5.80
CA LEU A 135 -0.95 -2.86 7.15
C LEU A 135 -0.93 -4.04 8.13
N ALA A 136 0.13 -4.14 8.92
CA ALA A 136 0.27 -5.12 9.96
C ALA A 136 0.25 -4.45 11.35
N THR A 137 -0.23 -5.19 12.33
CA THR A 137 -0.25 -4.75 13.73
C THR A 137 -0.33 -5.95 14.65
N GLN A 138 0.35 -5.86 15.79
CA GLN A 138 0.22 -6.79 16.91
C GLN A 138 -0.84 -6.33 17.93
N ARG A 139 -1.45 -5.15 17.73
CA ARG A 139 -2.47 -4.55 18.61
C ARG A 139 -3.83 -4.48 17.91
N PRO A 140 -4.57 -5.60 17.83
CA PRO A 140 -5.88 -5.66 17.17
C PRO A 140 -7.00 -5.05 18.03
N SER A 141 -6.85 -3.79 18.45
CA SER A 141 -7.85 -3.03 19.19
C SER A 141 -8.74 -2.19 18.27
N VAL A 142 -9.91 -1.80 18.77
CA VAL A 142 -10.87 -0.96 18.02
C VAL A 142 -10.35 0.45 17.74
N ASP A 143 -9.38 0.92 18.54
CA ASP A 143 -8.73 2.22 18.38
C ASP A 143 -7.68 2.19 17.25
N VAL A 144 -7.16 1.01 16.94
CA VAL A 144 -6.18 0.78 15.86
C VAL A 144 -6.91 0.38 14.57
N ILE A 145 -7.72 -0.67 14.63
CA ILE A 145 -8.48 -1.20 13.49
C ILE A 145 -9.88 -0.59 13.51
N THR A 146 -9.93 0.72 13.25
CA THR A 146 -11.16 1.50 13.32
C THR A 146 -12.16 1.11 12.24
N GLY A 147 -13.41 1.57 12.38
CA GLY A 147 -14.43 1.41 11.34
C GLY A 147 -14.03 2.03 10.00
N LEU A 148 -13.29 3.14 10.00
CA LEU A 148 -12.82 3.80 8.77
C LEU A 148 -11.80 2.92 8.03
N ILE A 149 -10.88 2.30 8.76
CA ILE A 149 -9.90 1.36 8.19
C ILE A 149 -10.63 0.14 7.61
N LYS A 150 -11.52 -0.48 8.41
CA LYS A 150 -12.28 -1.66 7.98
C LYS A 150 -13.16 -1.43 6.77
N ALA A 151 -13.79 -0.26 6.67
CA ALA A 151 -14.67 0.09 5.56
C ALA A 151 -13.94 0.17 4.20
N ASN A 152 -12.63 0.47 4.21
CA ASN A 152 -11.85 0.64 2.98
C ASN A 152 -10.89 -0.52 2.69
N ILE A 153 -10.66 -1.42 3.65
CA ILE A 153 -9.79 -2.58 3.52
C ILE A 153 -10.59 -3.86 3.78
N PRO A 154 -11.21 -4.44 2.72
CA PRO A 154 -12.08 -5.61 2.84
C PRO A 154 -11.32 -6.93 2.92
N THR A 155 -10.09 -6.99 2.40
CA THR A 155 -9.24 -8.19 2.47
C THR A 155 -8.47 -8.19 3.79
N ARG A 156 -8.54 -9.29 4.55
CA ARG A 156 -7.93 -9.36 5.88
C ARG A 156 -7.26 -10.70 6.10
N ILE A 157 -6.20 -10.68 6.90
CA ILE A 157 -5.50 -11.87 7.39
C ILE A 157 -5.42 -11.71 8.90
N ALA A 158 -5.76 -12.77 9.64
CA ALA A 158 -5.54 -12.85 11.07
C ALA A 158 -4.71 -14.10 11.36
N PHE A 159 -3.54 -13.90 11.98
CA PHE A 159 -2.84 -14.97 12.68
C PHE A 159 -3.47 -15.22 14.04
N GLN A 160 -2.90 -16.14 14.83
CA GLN A 160 -3.37 -16.40 16.19
C GLN A 160 -3.45 -15.11 17.01
N VAL A 161 -4.59 -14.91 17.66
CA VAL A 161 -4.83 -13.78 18.57
C VAL A 161 -5.25 -14.29 19.95
N SER A 162 -5.09 -13.45 20.96
CA SER A 162 -5.32 -13.83 22.36
C SER A 162 -6.80 -14.05 22.71
N SER A 163 -7.73 -13.40 21.99
CA SER A 163 -9.14 -13.43 22.36
C SER A 163 -10.10 -13.40 21.17
N LYS A 164 -11.33 -13.87 21.40
CA LYS A 164 -12.43 -13.75 20.44
C LYS A 164 -12.80 -12.29 20.15
N ILE A 165 -12.49 -11.36 21.05
CA ILE A 165 -12.70 -9.92 20.83
C ILE A 165 -11.72 -9.43 19.76
N ASP A 166 -10.43 -9.75 19.91
CA ASP A 166 -9.38 -9.41 18.94
C ASP A 166 -9.68 -10.00 17.55
N SER A 167 -10.12 -11.26 17.50
CA SER A 167 -10.54 -11.90 16.25
C SER A 167 -11.65 -11.10 15.56
N ARG A 168 -12.66 -10.66 16.32
CA ARG A 168 -13.76 -9.84 15.78
C ARG A 168 -13.29 -8.45 15.36
N THR A 169 -12.32 -7.87 16.06
CA THR A 169 -11.76 -6.58 15.66
C THR A 169 -11.14 -6.65 14.27
N ILE A 170 -10.42 -7.74 13.97
CA ILE A 170 -9.79 -7.95 12.65
C ILE A 170 -10.79 -8.44 11.61
N LEU A 171 -11.49 -9.55 11.87
CA LEU A 171 -12.26 -10.30 10.87
C LEU A 171 -13.77 -10.00 10.87
N ASP A 172 -14.25 -9.18 11.80
CA ASP A 172 -15.69 -9.01 12.11
C ASP A 172 -16.38 -10.31 12.60
N GLN A 173 -15.59 -11.36 12.89
CA GLN A 173 -16.05 -12.65 13.42
C GLN A 173 -14.99 -13.33 14.31
N GLY A 174 -15.41 -14.34 15.09
CA GLY A 174 -14.49 -15.18 15.86
C GLY A 174 -13.78 -16.23 14.98
N GLY A 175 -12.76 -16.87 15.54
CA GLY A 175 -12.05 -18.00 14.94
C GLY A 175 -10.53 -17.88 15.01
N ALA A 176 -9.98 -16.66 14.97
CA ALA A 176 -8.53 -16.46 15.01
C ALA A 176 -7.93 -16.81 16.37
N GLU A 177 -8.72 -16.77 17.45
CA GLU A 177 -8.30 -17.20 18.79
C GLU A 177 -8.09 -18.72 18.93
N GLN A 178 -8.52 -19.49 17.92
CA GLN A 178 -8.43 -20.95 17.89
C GLN A 178 -7.28 -21.45 17.00
N LEU A 179 -6.54 -20.54 16.37
CA LEU A 179 -5.39 -20.87 15.55
C LEU A 179 -4.25 -21.42 16.40
N LEU A 180 -3.36 -22.17 15.77
CA LEU A 180 -2.28 -22.91 16.44
C LEU A 180 -0.99 -22.10 16.63
N GLY A 181 -0.93 -20.86 16.11
CA GLY A 181 0.31 -20.08 16.01
C GLY A 181 1.19 -20.55 14.84
N HIS A 182 2.47 -20.15 14.85
CA HIS A 182 3.49 -20.63 13.89
C HIS A 182 3.07 -20.59 12.41
N GLY A 183 2.47 -19.49 11.97
CA GLY A 183 2.05 -19.30 10.57
C GLY A 183 0.62 -19.75 10.26
N ASP A 184 -0.11 -20.37 11.19
CA ASP A 184 -1.53 -20.69 11.02
C ASP A 184 -2.37 -19.40 10.99
N MET A 185 -3.19 -19.22 9.96
CA MET A 185 -3.95 -17.98 9.73
C MET A 185 -5.34 -18.21 9.16
N LEU A 186 -6.20 -17.20 9.35
CA LEU A 186 -7.47 -17.04 8.66
C LEU A 186 -7.36 -15.93 7.62
N TYR A 187 -7.59 -16.28 6.35
CA TYR A 187 -7.62 -15.36 5.23
C TYR A 187 -9.07 -15.05 4.84
N LEU A 188 -9.46 -13.78 4.92
CA LEU A 188 -10.76 -13.27 4.49
C LEU A 188 -10.60 -12.49 3.17
N PRO A 189 -10.93 -13.11 2.01
CA PRO A 189 -10.92 -12.41 0.74
C PRO A 189 -12.09 -11.42 0.62
N PRO A 190 -12.00 -10.43 -0.28
CA PRO A 190 -13.05 -9.42 -0.44
C PRO A 190 -14.35 -10.07 -0.93
N GLY A 191 -15.48 -9.68 -0.33
CA GLY A 191 -16.81 -10.14 -0.73
C GLY A 191 -17.21 -11.54 -0.23
N LYS A 192 -16.33 -12.24 0.50
CA LYS A 192 -16.71 -13.45 1.23
C LYS A 192 -17.09 -13.13 2.67
N ALA A 193 -18.00 -13.91 3.22
CA ALA A 193 -18.40 -13.81 4.63
C ALA A 193 -17.59 -14.72 5.55
N ILE A 194 -17.03 -15.81 5.02
CA ILE A 194 -16.33 -16.84 5.80
C ILE A 194 -14.85 -16.83 5.39
N PRO A 195 -13.91 -16.71 6.35
CA PRO A 195 -12.48 -16.81 6.07
C PRO A 195 -12.07 -18.25 5.80
N GLU A 196 -11.03 -18.39 4.99
CA GLU A 196 -10.37 -19.64 4.69
C GLU A 196 -9.20 -19.83 5.65
N ARG A 197 -9.09 -21.02 6.26
CA ARG A 197 -7.89 -21.34 7.06
C ARG A 197 -6.75 -21.70 6.12
N VAL A 198 -5.60 -21.09 6.35
CA VAL A 198 -4.39 -21.26 5.54
C VAL A 198 -3.21 -21.48 6.48
N HIS A 199 -2.32 -22.38 6.09
CA HIS A 199 -1.04 -22.56 6.77
C HIS A 199 0.01 -21.74 6.01
N GLY A 200 0.55 -20.71 6.67
CA GLY A 200 1.57 -19.85 6.10
C GLY A 200 2.82 -20.64 5.77
N ALA A 201 3.40 -20.35 4.60
CA ALA A 201 4.73 -20.85 4.28
C ALA A 201 5.74 -20.25 5.27
N PHE A 202 6.60 -21.10 5.79
CA PHE A 202 7.73 -20.68 6.62
C PHE A 202 8.85 -20.18 5.71
N ILE A 203 9.45 -19.06 6.11
CA ILE A 203 10.68 -18.50 5.57
C ILE A 203 11.54 -18.14 6.77
N ASP A 204 12.79 -18.59 6.79
CA ASP A 204 13.73 -18.19 7.84
C ASP A 204 14.40 -16.85 7.53
N ASP A 205 15.08 -16.25 8.53
CA ASP A 205 15.73 -14.95 8.35
C ASP A 205 16.98 -15.01 7.44
N HIS A 206 17.45 -16.21 7.08
CA HIS A 206 18.60 -16.41 6.20
C HIS A 206 18.22 -16.54 4.71
N GLU A 207 17.03 -17.05 4.41
CA GLU A 207 16.42 -17.17 3.07
C GLU A 207 16.07 -15.82 2.42
#